data_AF-A0A8H7FIQ6-F1
#
_entry.id   AF-A0A8H7FIQ6-F1
#
_cell.length_a   1.000
_cell.length_b   1.000
_cell.length_c   1.000
_cell.angle_alpha   90.00
_cell.angle_beta   90.00
_cell.angle_gamma   90.00
#
_symmetry.space_group_name_H-M   'P 1'
#
loop_
_entity.id
_entity.type
_entity.pdbx_description
1 polymer ?
#
loop_
_entity_poly.entity_id
_entity_poly.type
_entity_poly.pdbx_seq_one_letter_code
_entity_poly.pdbx_strand_id
1 'polypeptide(L)'
;MAMERCPPEIWHYILSPICNDGGTTALRLSSVSKFIRNISAPVRFQSATCKTSRSIISLTYALESTPPHQRIMRHLFISSTRWQPPPTSSSVSRPTQSVKIRSSTARDGSIHYAILHILTLVAPTLQTFSMVAHCSTWVQLPFPPSLPALQELSIQHEFPGGCLVSSALDSLKEAPALKMLILFGFLRVSQPIEIAGTIRSIAPGLTHLLLPHDAGNGGRLLRSFAREVCLNALGHGSRVDEEGKVELPTALEALYLGTGASAPPFLMVQNGKRIVPSNNRFNRSLDKLGEMHIHWLARLEGRNGYWKDDWADVPVEELSLSRLQLGQ
;
A
#
# COMPACT_ATOMS: atom_id res chain seq x y z
N MET A 1 -23.75 8.42 -35.77
CA MET A 1 -24.04 9.76 -35.19
C MET A 1 -24.75 9.74 -33.83
N ALA A 2 -25.18 8.59 -33.27
CA ALA A 2 -25.87 8.61 -31.96
C ALA A 2 -24.96 8.89 -30.75
N MET A 3 -23.69 8.44 -30.77
CA MET A 3 -22.76 8.61 -29.64
C MET A 3 -22.32 10.06 -29.38
N GLU A 4 -22.31 10.92 -30.39
CA GLU A 4 -21.85 12.31 -30.29
C GLU A 4 -22.87 13.23 -29.60
N ARG A 5 -24.10 12.75 -29.38
CA ARG A 5 -25.16 13.53 -28.72
C ARG A 5 -25.14 13.43 -27.20
N CYS A 6 -24.34 12.52 -26.64
CA CYS A 6 -24.26 12.33 -25.20
C CYS A 6 -23.30 13.38 -24.58
N PRO A 7 -23.74 14.15 -23.57
CA PRO A 7 -22.90 15.18 -22.94
C PRO A 7 -21.60 14.62 -22.33
N PRO A 8 -20.49 15.38 -22.35
CA PRO A 8 -19.21 14.95 -21.78
C PRO A 8 -19.27 14.52 -20.31
N GLU A 9 -20.17 15.10 -19.52
CA GLU A 9 -20.35 14.80 -18.10
C GLU A 9 -20.84 13.36 -17.90
N ILE A 10 -21.77 12.92 -18.76
CA ILE A 10 -22.30 11.55 -18.74
C ILE A 10 -21.22 10.56 -19.15
N TRP A 11 -20.40 10.91 -20.15
CA TRP A 11 -19.23 10.09 -20.49
C TRP A 11 -18.23 10.03 -19.35
N HIS A 12 -17.93 11.14 -18.68
CA HIS A 12 -17.04 11.12 -17.53
C HIS A 12 -17.56 10.22 -16.41
N TYR A 13 -18.86 10.29 -16.11
CA TYR A 13 -19.53 9.43 -15.13
C TYR A 13 -19.43 7.94 -15.49
N ILE A 14 -19.59 7.58 -16.76
CA ILE A 14 -19.45 6.20 -17.23
C ILE A 14 -18.00 5.75 -17.24
N LEU A 15 -17.08 6.60 -17.71
CA LEU A 15 -15.69 6.25 -17.96
C LEU A 15 -14.85 6.21 -16.68
N SER A 16 -15.13 7.08 -15.70
CA SER A 16 -14.40 7.14 -14.43
C SER A 16 -14.33 5.79 -13.69
N PRO A 17 -15.45 5.08 -13.42
CA PRO A 17 -15.39 3.81 -12.71
C PRO A 17 -14.75 2.67 -13.52
N ILE A 18 -14.90 2.66 -14.85
CA ILE A 18 -14.35 1.57 -15.69
C ILE A 18 -12.85 1.75 -15.98
N CYS A 19 -12.31 2.97 -15.86
CA CYS A 19 -10.89 3.28 -16.06
C CYS A 19 -10.03 3.08 -14.79
N ASN A 20 -10.55 2.43 -13.76
CA ASN A 20 -9.82 2.07 -12.53
C ASN A 20 -9.09 0.71 -12.64
N ASP A 21 -8.80 0.24 -13.86
CA ASP A 21 -8.24 -1.09 -14.13
C ASP A 21 -6.73 -1.09 -14.44
N GLY A 22 -6.00 -0.13 -13.86
CA GLY A 22 -4.56 0.04 -14.11
C GLY A 22 -4.23 0.71 -15.44
N GLY A 23 -5.21 1.38 -16.04
CA GLY A 23 -5.08 2.14 -17.29
C GLY A 23 -5.36 1.33 -18.57
N THR A 24 -5.68 0.04 -18.46
CA THR A 24 -5.90 -0.83 -19.63
C THR A 24 -7.14 -0.40 -20.40
N THR A 25 -8.25 -0.14 -19.71
CA THR A 25 -9.51 0.27 -20.33
C THR A 25 -9.38 1.65 -20.97
N ALA A 26 -8.76 2.62 -20.27
CA ALA A 26 -8.50 3.95 -20.81
C ALA A 26 -7.67 3.93 -22.12
N LEU A 27 -6.64 3.07 -22.18
CA LEU A 27 -5.83 2.90 -23.39
C LEU A 27 -6.64 2.30 -24.55
N ARG A 28 -7.48 1.30 -24.28
CA ARG A 28 -8.37 0.70 -25.28
C ARG A 28 -9.41 1.70 -25.79
N LEU A 29 -10.03 2.47 -24.90
CA LEU A 29 -10.97 3.51 -25.30
C LEU A 29 -10.31 4.54 -26.24
N SER A 30 -9.08 4.95 -25.91
CA SER A 30 -8.31 5.90 -26.72
C SER A 30 -7.98 5.42 -28.14
N SER A 31 -8.09 4.10 -28.43
CA SER A 31 -7.87 3.54 -29.76
C SER A 31 -9.15 3.40 -30.60
N VAL A 32 -10.34 3.48 -29.99
CA VAL A 32 -11.62 3.26 -30.68
C VAL A 32 -11.92 4.34 -31.72
N SER A 33 -11.85 5.62 -31.32
CA SER A 33 -12.14 6.75 -32.20
C SER A 33 -11.50 8.05 -31.68
N LYS A 34 -11.43 9.07 -32.54
CA LYS A 34 -10.96 10.42 -32.13
C LYS A 34 -11.86 11.02 -31.06
N PHE A 35 -13.17 10.84 -31.18
CA PHE A 35 -14.15 11.30 -30.20
C PHE A 35 -13.91 10.65 -28.83
N ILE A 36 -13.81 9.31 -28.79
CA ILE A 36 -13.61 8.59 -27.52
C ILE A 36 -12.25 8.92 -26.92
N ARG A 37 -11.20 9.04 -27.73
CA ARG A 37 -9.88 9.49 -27.24
C ARG A 37 -9.95 10.84 -26.54
N ASN A 38 -10.68 11.80 -27.11
CA ASN A 38 -10.82 13.12 -26.52
C ASN A 38 -11.64 13.07 -25.22
N ILE A 39 -12.75 12.32 -25.21
CA ILE A 39 -13.64 12.25 -24.06
C ILE A 39 -13.06 11.43 -22.91
N SER A 40 -12.20 10.45 -23.21
CA SER A 40 -11.48 9.66 -22.21
C SER A 40 -10.21 10.35 -21.70
N ALA A 41 -9.78 11.45 -22.32
CA ALA A 41 -8.53 12.12 -21.96
C ALA A 41 -8.44 12.48 -20.45
N PRO A 42 -9.50 13.01 -19.79
CA PRO A 42 -9.45 13.36 -18.37
C PRO A 42 -9.32 12.14 -17.43
N VAL A 43 -9.77 10.97 -17.84
CA VAL A 43 -9.73 9.73 -17.04
C VAL A 43 -8.57 8.81 -17.45
N ARG A 44 -7.76 9.23 -18.43
CA ARG A 44 -6.75 8.39 -19.06
C ARG A 44 -5.67 7.93 -18.08
N PHE A 45 -5.29 8.80 -17.15
CA PHE A 45 -4.23 8.57 -16.17
C PHE A 45 -4.76 8.30 -14.77
N GLN A 46 -6.08 8.16 -14.59
CA GLN A 46 -6.71 7.98 -13.29
C GLN A 46 -6.13 6.77 -12.53
N SER A 47 -5.85 5.68 -13.25
CA SER A 47 -5.11 4.55 -12.72
C SER A 47 -3.97 4.15 -13.65
N ALA A 48 -2.83 3.76 -13.08
CA ALA A 48 -1.68 3.28 -13.84
C ALA A 48 -0.98 2.12 -13.13
N THR A 49 -0.55 1.14 -13.92
CA THR A 49 0.23 0.00 -13.46
C THR A 49 1.51 -0.11 -14.27
N CYS A 50 2.65 0.07 -13.62
CA CYS A 50 3.97 -0.04 -14.24
C CYS A 50 4.70 -1.25 -13.67
N LYS A 51 4.92 -2.29 -14.48
CA LYS A 51 5.62 -3.53 -14.06
C LYS A 51 7.03 -3.66 -14.59
N THR A 52 7.46 -2.72 -15.42
CA THR A 52 8.77 -2.75 -16.09
C THR A 52 9.42 -1.37 -16.05
N SER A 53 10.75 -1.33 -16.11
CA SER A 53 11.50 -0.07 -16.23
C SER A 53 11.05 0.75 -17.45
N ARG A 54 10.79 0.10 -18.59
CA ARG A 54 10.26 0.77 -19.79
C ARG A 54 8.90 1.41 -19.51
N SER A 55 7.96 0.71 -18.87
CA SER A 55 6.64 1.30 -18.54
C SER A 55 6.74 2.47 -17.57
N ILE A 56 7.65 2.41 -16.59
CA ILE A 56 7.89 3.52 -15.65
C ILE A 56 8.39 4.74 -16.42
N ILE A 57 9.46 4.59 -17.21
CA ILE A 57 10.04 5.69 -18.00
C ILE A 57 9.03 6.25 -19.01
N SER A 58 8.28 5.38 -19.71
CA SER A 58 7.24 5.82 -20.66
C SER A 58 6.12 6.58 -19.97
N LEU A 59 5.72 6.18 -18.76
CA LEU A 59 4.73 6.92 -17.97
C LEU A 59 5.24 8.30 -17.59
N THR A 60 6.51 8.41 -17.17
CA THR A 60 7.16 9.70 -16.88
C THR A 60 7.03 10.66 -18.06
N TYR A 61 7.47 10.26 -19.25
CA TYR A 61 7.38 11.10 -20.46
C TYR A 61 5.94 11.45 -20.84
N ALA A 62 5.00 10.50 -20.67
CA ALA A 62 3.59 10.73 -20.94
C ALA A 62 3.00 11.80 -19.99
N LEU A 63 3.33 11.75 -18.71
CA LEU A 63 2.87 12.72 -17.72
C LEU A 63 3.51 14.10 -17.93
N GLU A 64 4.81 14.16 -18.27
CA GLU A 64 5.51 15.41 -18.60
C GLU A 64 4.84 16.13 -19.78
N SER A 65 4.51 15.37 -20.83
CA SER A 65 3.85 15.87 -22.04
C SER A 65 2.37 16.23 -21.84
N THR A 66 1.77 15.77 -20.74
CA THR A 66 0.36 16.02 -20.42
C THR A 66 0.22 17.36 -19.66
N PRO A 67 -0.74 18.24 -19.98
CA PRO A 67 -0.97 19.47 -19.21
C PRO A 67 -1.30 19.19 -17.73
N PRO A 68 -0.89 20.04 -16.77
CA PRO A 68 -1.06 19.79 -15.33
C PRO A 68 -2.49 19.43 -14.90
N HIS A 69 -3.50 20.11 -15.44
CA HIS A 69 -4.91 19.85 -15.12
C HIS A 69 -5.45 18.50 -15.63
N GLN A 70 -4.69 17.80 -16.48
CA GLN A 70 -5.01 16.46 -16.99
C GLN A 70 -4.15 15.36 -16.35
N ARG A 71 -3.20 15.71 -15.46
CA ARG A 71 -2.33 14.75 -14.74
C ARG A 71 -3.04 14.18 -13.51
N ILE A 72 -4.31 13.83 -13.65
CA ILE A 72 -5.10 13.28 -12.56
C ILE A 72 -4.83 11.78 -12.48
N MET A 73 -4.08 11.37 -11.46
CA MET A 73 -3.80 9.97 -11.17
C MET A 73 -4.13 9.70 -9.71
N ARG A 74 -5.14 8.87 -9.49
CA ARG A 74 -5.62 8.46 -8.17
C ARG A 74 -4.94 7.19 -7.70
N HIS A 75 -4.71 6.26 -8.61
CA HIS A 75 -4.19 4.93 -8.29
C HIS A 75 -2.91 4.64 -9.07
N LEU A 76 -1.81 4.41 -8.35
CA LEU A 76 -0.54 4.09 -8.96
C LEU A 76 0.03 2.81 -8.36
N PHE A 77 0.35 1.87 -9.25
CA PHE A 77 1.12 0.68 -8.91
C PHE A 77 2.45 0.69 -9.66
N ILE A 78 3.55 0.50 -8.94
CA ILE A 78 4.89 0.39 -9.50
C ILE A 78 5.56 -0.89 -9.01
N SER A 79 5.98 -1.74 -9.93
CA SER A 79 6.88 -2.84 -9.66
C SER A 79 8.17 -2.65 -10.45
N SER A 80 9.30 -2.66 -9.71
CA SER A 80 10.64 -2.76 -10.29
C SER A 80 11.12 -4.21 -10.35
N THR A 81 10.25 -5.17 -10.03
CA THR A 81 10.57 -6.59 -10.09
C THR A 81 10.82 -6.96 -11.55
N ARG A 82 11.92 -7.67 -11.82
CA ARG A 82 11.93 -8.49 -13.03
C ARG A 82 10.99 -9.62 -12.71
N TRP A 83 9.75 -9.53 -13.18
CA TRP A 83 8.81 -10.64 -13.05
C TRP A 83 9.48 -11.88 -13.65
N GLN A 84 9.94 -12.77 -12.77
CA GLN A 84 10.31 -14.11 -13.18
C GLN A 84 9.03 -14.91 -13.05
N PRO A 85 8.54 -15.55 -14.14
CA PRO A 85 7.46 -16.50 -14.00
C PRO A 85 7.86 -17.49 -12.89
N PRO A 86 6.92 -17.91 -12.03
CA PRO A 86 7.18 -18.97 -11.06
C PRO A 86 7.84 -20.13 -11.82
N PRO A 87 8.94 -20.70 -11.30
CA PRO A 87 9.58 -21.82 -11.96
C PRO A 87 8.52 -22.89 -12.19
N THR A 88 8.17 -23.14 -13.46
CA THR A 88 7.19 -24.15 -13.81
C THR A 88 7.76 -25.48 -13.33
N SER A 89 7.01 -26.16 -12.45
CA SER A 89 7.43 -27.31 -11.65
C SER A 89 7.85 -28.56 -12.46
N SER A 90 7.96 -28.45 -13.79
CA SER A 90 8.28 -29.55 -14.70
C SER A 90 9.74 -29.63 -15.14
N SER A 91 10.61 -28.67 -14.78
CA SER A 91 12.06 -28.81 -15.05
C SER A 91 12.81 -29.18 -13.77
N VAL A 92 13.00 -30.48 -13.55
CA VAL A 92 14.00 -31.04 -12.61
C VAL A 92 15.37 -30.76 -13.21
N SER A 93 15.81 -29.51 -13.14
CA SER A 93 17.11 -29.08 -13.67
C SER A 93 18.04 -28.82 -12.50
N ARG A 94 19.21 -29.46 -12.56
CA ARG A 94 20.39 -29.33 -11.69
C ARG A 94 20.56 -27.92 -11.10
N PRO A 95 21.21 -27.77 -9.93
CA PRO A 95 21.58 -26.48 -9.34
C PRO A 95 22.51 -25.70 -10.29
N THR A 96 21.93 -25.06 -11.29
CA THR A 96 22.58 -24.10 -12.16
C THR A 96 22.93 -22.92 -11.29
N GLN A 97 24.24 -22.74 -11.14
CA GLN A 97 24.90 -21.57 -10.54
C GLN A 97 24.02 -20.34 -10.73
N SER A 98 23.67 -19.71 -9.61
CA SER A 98 23.04 -18.40 -9.59
C SER A 98 23.83 -17.49 -10.51
N VAL A 99 23.30 -17.27 -11.72
CA VAL A 99 23.84 -16.26 -12.62
C VAL A 99 23.68 -14.97 -11.83
N LYS A 100 24.79 -14.49 -11.25
CA LYS A 100 24.90 -13.14 -10.69
C LYS A 100 24.64 -12.21 -11.87
N ILE A 101 23.37 -11.93 -12.13
CA ILE A 101 22.96 -10.87 -13.05
C ILE A 101 23.55 -9.62 -12.42
N ARG A 102 24.68 -9.18 -12.96
CA ARG A 102 25.29 -7.88 -12.64
C ARG A 102 24.27 -6.83 -13.07
N SER A 103 23.38 -6.43 -12.17
CA SER A 103 22.60 -5.22 -12.36
C SER A 103 23.61 -4.09 -12.47
N SER A 104 23.65 -3.46 -13.64
CA SER A 104 24.41 -2.22 -13.81
C SER A 104 23.75 -1.17 -12.93
N THR A 105 24.44 -0.73 -11.89
CA THR A 105 24.01 0.31 -10.94
C THR A 105 23.50 1.58 -11.65
N ALA A 106 24.02 1.88 -12.84
CA ALA A 106 23.59 3.01 -13.66
C ALA A 106 22.12 2.92 -14.12
N ARG A 107 21.58 1.70 -14.34
CA ARG A 107 20.17 1.51 -14.73
C ARG A 107 19.20 1.71 -13.57
N ASP A 108 19.66 1.53 -12.35
CA ASP A 108 18.81 1.67 -11.16
C ASP A 108 18.54 3.15 -10.84
N GLY A 109 19.52 4.02 -11.10
CA GLY A 109 19.39 5.47 -10.91
C GLY A 109 18.30 6.11 -11.78
N SER A 110 18.20 5.74 -13.06
CA SER A 110 17.19 6.30 -13.96
C SER A 110 15.77 5.87 -13.60
N ILE A 111 15.59 4.62 -13.15
CA ILE A 111 14.29 4.13 -12.68
C ILE A 111 13.89 4.87 -11.40
N HIS A 112 14.82 5.01 -10.44
CA HIS A 112 14.56 5.74 -9.21
C HIS A 112 14.15 7.19 -9.48
N TYR A 113 14.90 7.90 -10.35
CA TYR A 113 14.54 9.24 -10.79
C TYR A 113 13.16 9.29 -11.46
N ALA A 114 12.86 8.35 -12.34
CA ALA A 114 11.56 8.29 -13.02
C ALA A 114 10.40 8.10 -12.04
N ILE A 115 10.57 7.28 -10.99
CA ILE A 115 9.55 7.08 -9.95
C ILE A 115 9.36 8.36 -9.12
N LEU A 116 10.45 8.99 -8.66
CA LEU A 116 10.40 10.29 -7.97
C LEU A 116 9.65 11.33 -8.80
N HIS A 117 9.97 11.39 -10.09
CA HIS A 117 9.39 12.35 -11.00
C HIS A 117 7.89 12.09 -11.21
N ILE A 118 7.49 10.83 -11.44
CA ILE A 118 6.07 10.45 -11.51
C ILE A 118 5.35 10.89 -10.23
N LEU A 119 5.87 10.50 -9.06
CA LEU A 119 5.24 10.82 -7.78
C LEU A 119 5.11 12.32 -7.56
N THR A 120 6.12 13.11 -7.96
CA THR A 120 6.07 14.57 -7.89
C THR A 120 4.97 15.15 -8.79
N LEU A 121 4.82 14.64 -10.02
CA LEU A 121 3.82 15.11 -10.97
C LEU A 121 2.39 14.79 -10.55
N VAL A 122 2.19 13.67 -9.83
CA VAL A 122 0.85 13.19 -9.44
C VAL A 122 0.52 13.39 -7.96
N ALA A 123 1.46 13.90 -7.17
CA ALA A 123 1.33 14.05 -5.71
C ALA A 123 0.01 14.68 -5.25
N PRO A 124 -0.51 15.75 -5.89
CA PRO A 124 -1.73 16.40 -5.43
C PRO A 124 -3.00 15.55 -5.60
N THR A 125 -2.99 14.57 -6.49
CA THR A 125 -4.17 13.77 -6.85
C THR A 125 -4.07 12.30 -6.44
N LEU A 126 -2.88 11.86 -6.02
CA LEU A 126 -2.59 10.46 -5.73
C LEU A 126 -3.27 10.03 -4.43
N GLN A 127 -4.20 9.08 -4.53
CA GLN A 127 -4.97 8.57 -3.40
C GLN A 127 -4.44 7.23 -2.90
N THR A 128 -4.03 6.35 -3.81
CA THR A 128 -3.47 5.04 -3.45
C THR A 128 -2.17 4.82 -4.19
N PHE A 129 -1.11 4.53 -3.45
CA PHE A 129 0.18 4.16 -4.01
C PHE A 129 0.60 2.79 -3.51
N SER A 130 0.92 1.89 -4.43
CA SER A 130 1.46 0.58 -4.11
C SER A 130 2.74 0.32 -4.90
N MET A 131 3.72 -0.26 -4.22
CA MET A 131 5.04 -0.41 -4.78
C MET A 131 5.71 -1.70 -4.35
N VAL A 132 6.36 -2.36 -5.31
CA VAL A 132 7.22 -3.52 -5.08
C VAL A 132 8.65 -3.17 -5.48
N ALA A 133 9.52 -3.02 -4.49
CA ALA A 133 10.90 -2.59 -4.63
C ALA A 133 11.89 -3.74 -4.38
N HIS A 134 12.76 -4.02 -5.37
CA HIS A 134 13.82 -5.05 -5.25
C HIS A 134 15.21 -4.51 -4.95
N CYS A 135 15.40 -3.20 -4.95
CA CYS A 135 16.73 -2.64 -4.81
C CYS A 135 16.99 -2.20 -3.36
N SER A 136 18.19 -2.49 -2.86
CA SER A 136 18.64 -2.05 -1.54
C SER A 136 18.77 -0.53 -1.44
N THR A 137 18.75 0.20 -2.56
CA THR A 137 18.78 1.68 -2.58
C THR A 137 17.49 2.32 -2.08
N TRP A 138 16.43 1.54 -1.86
CA TRP A 138 15.14 2.03 -1.37
C TRP A 138 15.10 2.30 0.13
N VAL A 139 16.23 2.17 0.83
CA VAL A 139 16.38 2.64 2.22
C VAL A 139 16.02 4.12 2.33
N GLN A 140 16.17 4.90 1.25
CA GLN A 140 15.58 6.23 1.13
C GLN A 140 14.40 6.16 0.15
N LEU A 141 13.18 6.09 0.70
CA LEU A 141 11.99 6.02 -0.13
C LEU A 141 11.88 7.31 -0.97
N PRO A 142 11.58 7.23 -2.27
CA PRO A 142 11.50 8.38 -3.16
C PRO A 142 10.16 9.12 -3.03
N PHE A 143 9.86 9.71 -1.88
CA PHE A 143 8.64 10.48 -1.74
C PHE A 143 8.86 11.97 -2.04
N PRO A 144 7.92 12.62 -2.74
CA PRO A 144 7.87 14.06 -2.75
C PRO A 144 7.58 14.57 -1.32
N PRO A 145 7.88 15.85 -1.01
CA PRO A 145 7.70 16.40 0.33
C PRO A 145 6.27 16.28 0.87
N SER A 146 5.26 16.30 0.00
CA SER A 146 3.86 16.28 0.39
C SER A 146 3.05 15.40 -0.55
N LEU A 147 2.19 14.55 0.03
CA LEU A 147 1.22 13.69 -0.65
C LEU A 147 -0.16 13.93 -0.01
N PRO A 148 -0.76 15.11 -0.25
CA PRO A 148 -1.90 15.60 0.53
C PRO A 148 -3.17 14.76 0.36
N ALA A 149 -3.33 14.12 -0.80
CA ALA A 149 -4.49 13.29 -1.11
C ALA A 149 -4.28 11.79 -0.84
N LEU A 150 -3.08 11.38 -0.42
CA LEU A 150 -2.73 9.97 -0.28
C LEU A 150 -3.44 9.37 0.92
N GLN A 151 -4.30 8.40 0.67
CA GLN A 151 -5.10 7.67 1.65
C GLN A 151 -4.50 6.30 1.97
N GLU A 152 -3.86 5.66 0.99
CA GLU A 152 -3.31 4.33 1.13
C GLU A 152 -1.90 4.24 0.55
N LEU A 153 -0.96 3.74 1.35
CA LEU A 153 0.42 3.50 0.97
C LEU A 153 0.80 2.05 1.26
N SER A 154 1.22 1.32 0.23
CA SER A 154 1.75 -0.04 0.37
C SER A 154 3.12 -0.16 -0.25
N ILE A 155 4.09 -0.62 0.53
CA ILE A 155 5.46 -0.82 0.10
C ILE A 155 5.86 -2.24 0.45
N GLN A 156 6.12 -3.04 -0.58
CA GLN A 156 6.74 -4.34 -0.45
C GLN A 156 8.18 -4.25 -0.89
N HIS A 157 9.07 -4.80 -0.07
CA HIS A 157 10.49 -4.78 -0.32
C HIS A 157 11.08 -6.18 -0.16
N GLU A 158 11.95 -6.61 -1.07
CA GLU A 158 12.50 -7.98 -1.07
C GLU A 158 13.99 -8.03 -0.67
N PHE A 159 14.39 -7.33 0.39
CA PHE A 159 15.79 -7.38 0.84
C PHE A 159 15.99 -8.43 1.94
N PRO A 160 16.89 -9.39 1.73
CA PRO A 160 17.34 -10.30 2.78
C PRO A 160 17.97 -9.50 3.91
N GLY A 161 17.40 -9.54 5.11
CA GLY A 161 17.92 -8.81 6.27
C GLY A 161 17.39 -7.39 6.43
N GLY A 162 16.33 -7.00 5.70
CA GLY A 162 15.76 -5.65 5.78
C GLY A 162 15.39 -5.26 7.20
N CYS A 163 15.90 -4.13 7.66
CA CYS A 163 15.48 -3.51 8.90
C CYS A 163 14.73 -2.22 8.58
N LEU A 164 13.51 -2.11 9.06
CA LEU A 164 12.76 -0.86 9.02
C LEU A 164 13.33 0.06 10.11
N VAL A 165 13.93 1.17 9.69
CA VAL A 165 14.43 2.27 10.53
C VAL A 165 13.49 3.47 10.40
N SER A 166 13.42 4.34 11.41
CA SER A 166 12.64 5.59 11.37
C SER A 166 13.02 6.44 10.14
N SER A 167 14.31 6.53 9.84
CA SER A 167 14.83 7.31 8.72
C SER A 167 14.41 6.83 7.33
N ALA A 168 13.91 5.60 7.21
CA ALA A 168 13.37 5.11 5.95
C ALA A 168 12.09 5.85 5.55
N LEU A 169 11.39 6.45 6.52
CA LEU A 169 10.17 7.21 6.33
C LEU A 169 10.39 8.73 6.26
N ASP A 170 11.61 9.24 6.49
CA ASP A 170 11.91 10.68 6.56
C ASP A 170 11.57 11.45 5.28
N SER A 171 11.57 10.75 4.13
CA SER A 171 11.20 11.36 2.85
C SER A 171 9.71 11.61 2.72
N LEU A 172 8.87 10.82 3.40
CA LEU A 172 7.43 11.00 3.44
C LEU A 172 7.08 12.04 4.50
N LYS A 173 7.29 13.33 4.23
CA LYS A 173 7.13 14.36 5.28
C LYS A 173 5.69 14.61 5.68
N GLU A 174 4.79 14.69 4.70
CA GLU A 174 3.39 15.04 4.92
C GLU A 174 2.46 14.14 4.11
N ALA A 175 1.62 13.36 4.81
CA ALA A 175 0.53 12.60 4.21
C ALA A 175 -0.70 12.66 5.13
N PRO A 176 -1.31 13.85 5.32
CA PRO A 176 -2.35 14.07 6.33
C PRO A 176 -3.63 13.26 6.09
N ALA A 177 -3.90 12.87 4.83
CA ALA A 177 -5.05 12.04 4.47
C ALA A 177 -4.76 10.53 4.60
N LEU A 178 -3.55 10.12 4.97
CA LEU A 178 -3.15 8.72 4.97
C LEU A 178 -3.88 7.96 6.07
N LYS A 179 -4.73 7.02 5.66
CA LYS A 179 -5.52 6.14 6.52
C LYS A 179 -4.88 4.77 6.66
N MET A 180 -4.17 4.31 5.63
CA MET A 180 -3.62 2.95 5.58
C MET A 180 -2.15 2.95 5.17
N LEU A 181 -1.30 2.39 6.02
CA LEU A 181 0.13 2.22 5.78
C LEU A 181 0.50 0.76 5.89
N ILE A 182 1.08 0.22 4.81
CA ILE A 182 1.41 -1.19 4.70
C ILE A 182 2.89 -1.33 4.33
N LEU A 183 3.68 -1.95 5.21
CA LEU A 183 5.11 -2.14 5.03
C LEU A 183 5.45 -3.64 5.06
N PHE A 184 5.91 -4.17 3.94
CA PHE A 184 6.22 -5.59 3.75
C PHE A 184 7.68 -5.87 3.42
N GLY A 185 8.11 -7.05 3.87
CA GLY A 185 9.38 -7.67 3.52
C GLY A 185 10.62 -7.07 4.21
N PHE A 186 10.41 -6.22 5.21
CA PHE A 186 11.42 -6.07 6.26
C PHE A 186 11.35 -7.29 7.19
N LEU A 187 12.50 -7.72 7.68
CA LEU A 187 12.60 -8.80 8.64
C LEU A 187 12.57 -8.28 10.08
N ARG A 188 12.94 -7.01 10.30
CA ARG A 188 13.10 -6.40 11.62
C ARG A 188 12.61 -4.96 11.60
N VAL A 189 12.24 -4.47 12.77
CA VAL A 189 11.94 -3.04 13.01
C VAL A 189 12.89 -2.56 14.10
N SER A 190 13.75 -1.61 13.77
CA SER A 190 14.67 -0.95 14.72
C SER A 190 14.00 0.29 15.30
N GLN A 191 14.21 0.55 16.60
CA GLN A 191 13.60 1.69 17.29
C GLN A 191 12.08 1.83 17.02
N PRO A 192 11.27 0.83 17.40
CA PRO A 192 9.80 0.88 17.27
C PRO A 192 9.17 2.20 17.74
N ILE A 193 9.72 2.79 18.80
CA ILE A 193 9.29 4.05 19.40
C ILE A 193 9.42 5.21 18.41
N GLU A 194 10.61 5.35 17.82
CA GLU A 194 10.89 6.41 16.85
C GLU A 194 10.03 6.23 15.61
N ILE A 195 9.87 5.00 15.13
CA ILE A 195 9.02 4.70 13.96
C ILE A 195 7.56 5.07 14.24
N ALA A 196 7.03 4.75 15.42
CA ALA A 196 5.67 5.15 15.79
C ALA A 196 5.54 6.68 15.83
N GLY A 197 6.53 7.38 16.40
CA GLY A 197 6.60 8.84 16.41
C GLY A 197 6.61 9.44 15.00
N THR A 198 7.46 8.91 14.12
CA THR A 198 7.54 9.30 12.71
C THR A 198 6.23 9.03 11.97
N ILE A 199 5.62 7.86 12.14
CA ILE A 199 4.33 7.56 11.50
C ILE A 199 3.24 8.54 11.97
N ARG A 200 3.20 8.86 13.26
CA ARG A 200 2.25 9.83 13.81
C ARG A 200 2.47 11.24 13.27
N SER A 201 3.72 11.67 13.11
CA SER A 201 4.00 13.00 12.54
C SER A 201 3.60 13.09 11.07
N ILE A 202 3.74 12.00 10.32
CA ILE A 202 3.44 11.94 8.88
C ILE A 202 1.93 11.85 8.63
N ALA A 203 1.26 10.99 9.39
CA ALA A 203 -0.12 10.56 9.18
C ALA A 203 -0.88 10.49 10.51
N PRO A 204 -1.29 11.64 11.08
CA PRO A 204 -2.00 11.67 12.36
C PRO A 204 -3.37 10.98 12.31
N GLY A 205 -3.98 10.88 11.13
CA GLY A 205 -5.27 10.21 10.88
C GLY A 205 -5.15 8.74 10.49
N LEU A 206 -3.99 8.09 10.69
CA LEU A 206 -3.79 6.70 10.30
C LEU A 206 -4.69 5.75 11.09
N THR A 207 -5.52 4.98 10.39
CA THR A 207 -6.45 4.00 10.98
C THR A 207 -5.94 2.56 10.87
N HIS A 208 -5.17 2.25 9.83
CA HIS A 208 -4.67 0.90 9.55
C HIS A 208 -3.16 0.91 9.36
N LEU A 209 -2.45 0.15 10.19
CA LEU A 209 -1.00 0.00 10.11
C LEU A 209 -0.65 -1.47 9.98
N LEU A 210 0.06 -1.86 8.92
CA LEU A 210 0.66 -3.18 8.79
C LEU A 210 2.18 -3.07 8.85
N LEU A 211 2.76 -3.71 9.86
CA LEU A 211 4.19 -3.81 10.06
C LEU A 211 4.68 -5.25 9.82
N PRO A 212 5.97 -5.41 9.47
CA PRO A 212 6.57 -6.71 9.32
C PRO A 212 6.68 -7.42 10.67
N HIS A 213 6.40 -8.73 10.68
CA HIS A 213 6.60 -9.59 11.83
C HIS A 213 7.94 -10.32 11.73
N ASP A 214 8.82 -10.09 12.70
CA ASP A 214 10.05 -10.85 12.88
C ASP A 214 9.78 -12.16 13.64
N ALA A 215 10.18 -13.32 13.12
CA ALA A 215 10.08 -14.57 13.87
C ALA A 215 11.01 -14.59 15.12
N GLY A 216 12.09 -13.80 15.14
CA GLY A 216 13.04 -13.70 16.24
C GLY A 216 12.78 -12.59 17.26
N ASN A 217 12.16 -11.47 16.84
CA ASN A 217 11.82 -10.33 17.70
C ASN A 217 10.33 -10.01 17.76
N GLY A 218 9.47 -10.78 17.10
CA GLY A 218 8.02 -10.57 17.05
C GLY A 218 7.44 -10.46 18.45
N GLY A 219 7.91 -11.27 19.40
CA GLY A 219 7.52 -11.15 20.80
C GLY A 219 7.95 -9.84 21.46
N ARG A 220 9.10 -9.25 21.12
CA ARG A 220 9.53 -7.93 21.66
C ARG A 220 8.72 -6.81 21.04
N LEU A 221 8.54 -6.79 19.72
CA LEU A 221 7.70 -5.82 19.00
C LEU A 221 6.25 -5.87 19.47
N LEU A 222 5.66 -7.07 19.51
CA LEU A 222 4.33 -7.31 20.09
C LEU A 222 4.29 -6.82 21.53
N ARG A 223 5.26 -7.17 22.39
CA ARG A 223 5.22 -6.70 23.78
C ARG A 223 5.34 -5.18 23.88
N SER A 224 6.20 -4.53 23.10
CA SER A 224 6.37 -3.08 23.12
C SER A 224 5.12 -2.36 22.60
N PHE A 225 4.61 -2.74 21.42
CA PHE A 225 3.39 -2.14 20.86
C PHE A 225 2.14 -2.52 21.66
N ALA A 226 1.97 -3.78 22.06
CA ALA A 226 0.80 -4.24 22.80
C ALA A 226 0.75 -3.66 24.20
N ARG A 227 1.88 -3.56 24.92
CA ARG A 227 1.90 -2.91 26.22
C ARG A 227 1.34 -1.49 26.10
N GLU A 228 1.74 -0.76 25.08
CA GLU A 228 1.33 0.62 24.88
C GLU A 228 -0.11 0.79 24.38
N VAL A 229 -0.53 0.01 23.37
CA VAL A 229 -1.92 -0.01 22.88
C VAL A 229 -2.88 -0.35 24.03
N CYS A 230 -2.52 -1.34 24.86
CA CYS A 230 -3.32 -1.72 26.02
C CYS A 230 -3.31 -0.65 27.12
N LEU A 231 -2.17 -0.02 27.42
CA LEU A 231 -2.09 1.03 28.45
C LEU A 231 -2.91 2.27 28.07
N ASN A 232 -2.81 2.73 26.83
CA ASN A 232 -3.61 3.89 26.36
C ASN A 232 -5.11 3.58 26.31
N ALA A 233 -5.50 2.34 26.02
CA ALA A 233 -6.90 1.90 26.05
C ALA A 233 -7.48 1.68 27.47
N LEU A 234 -6.64 1.62 28.51
CA LEU A 234 -7.07 1.36 29.88
C LEU A 234 -7.27 2.63 30.71
N GLY A 235 -6.91 3.82 30.21
CA GLY A 235 -7.14 5.10 30.89
C GLY A 235 -6.52 5.20 32.30
N HIS A 236 -5.69 4.24 32.70
CA HIS A 236 -5.14 4.15 34.05
C HIS A 236 -3.72 4.71 34.06
N GLY A 237 -3.54 5.80 34.82
CA GLY A 237 -2.24 6.40 35.14
C GLY A 237 -1.38 5.50 36.04
N SER A 238 -1.07 4.29 35.57
CA SER A 238 -0.11 3.42 36.23
C SER A 238 1.29 3.99 35.99
N ARG A 239 1.94 4.36 37.09
CA ARG A 239 3.30 4.91 37.19
C ARG A 239 4.30 3.83 36.73
N VAL A 240 4.52 3.74 35.43
CA VAL A 240 5.61 2.98 34.82
C VAL A 240 6.77 3.95 34.68
N ASP A 241 7.94 3.56 35.20
CA ASP A 241 9.17 4.34 35.17
C ASP A 241 9.47 4.90 33.75
N GLU A 242 9.94 6.15 33.70
CA GLU A 242 9.97 7.08 32.57
C GLU A 242 10.80 6.70 31.32
N GLU A 243 11.07 5.43 31.06
CA GLU A 243 11.75 5.02 29.83
C GLU A 243 10.74 4.79 28.68
N GLY A 244 10.48 5.87 27.95
CA GLY A 244 10.05 5.85 26.55
C GLY A 244 8.60 5.42 26.31
N LYS A 245 7.64 6.27 26.70
CA LYS A 245 6.24 6.12 26.27
C LYS A 245 6.15 6.21 24.75
N VAL A 246 5.54 5.21 24.11
CA VAL A 246 5.31 5.21 22.66
C VAL A 246 3.93 5.80 22.41
N GLU A 247 3.78 6.84 21.59
CA GLU A 247 2.45 7.36 21.29
C GLU A 247 2.07 7.01 19.86
N LEU A 248 1.13 6.07 19.71
CA LEU A 248 0.53 5.73 18.43
C LEU A 248 -0.48 6.80 17.99
N PRO A 249 -0.81 6.88 16.69
CA PRO A 249 -1.92 7.71 16.23
C PRO A 249 -3.20 7.37 17.00
N THR A 250 -3.88 8.39 17.51
CA THR A 250 -5.12 8.21 18.29
C THR A 250 -6.25 7.61 17.44
N ALA A 251 -6.19 7.81 16.13
CA ALA A 251 -7.13 7.27 15.15
C ALA A 251 -6.85 5.80 14.77
N LEU A 252 -5.80 5.17 15.29
CA LEU A 252 -5.43 3.81 14.89
C LEU A 252 -6.53 2.82 15.31
N GLU A 253 -7.12 2.14 14.33
CA GLU A 253 -8.19 1.15 14.54
C GLU A 253 -7.62 -0.27 14.54
N ALA A 254 -6.67 -0.53 13.64
CA ALA A 254 -6.09 -1.85 13.44
C ALA A 254 -4.57 -1.80 13.21
N LEU A 255 -3.87 -2.67 13.94
CA LEU A 255 -2.45 -2.96 13.79
C LEU A 255 -2.28 -4.41 13.35
N TYR A 256 -1.71 -4.61 12.16
CA TYR A 256 -1.42 -5.90 11.58
C TYR A 256 0.07 -6.18 11.67
N LEU A 257 0.42 -7.39 12.09
CA LEU A 257 1.81 -7.85 12.14
C LEU A 257 1.96 -9.05 11.21
N GLY A 258 2.57 -8.84 10.04
CA GLY A 258 2.64 -9.82 8.96
C GLY A 258 3.83 -10.76 9.05
N THR A 259 3.60 -12.05 9.23
CA THR A 259 4.61 -13.13 9.20
C THR A 259 5.00 -13.52 7.77
N GLY A 260 5.75 -12.66 7.07
CA GLY A 260 6.22 -12.97 5.71
C GLY A 260 5.10 -13.35 4.73
N ALA A 261 5.46 -13.91 3.57
CA ALA A 261 4.50 -14.26 2.52
C ALA A 261 3.72 -15.56 2.80
N SER A 262 4.15 -16.38 3.77
CA SER A 262 3.65 -17.75 3.96
C SER A 262 2.75 -17.96 5.17
N ALA A 263 2.65 -16.98 6.08
CA ALA A 263 1.82 -17.12 7.27
C ALA A 263 0.89 -15.90 7.43
N PRO A 264 -0.37 -16.13 7.85
CA PRO A 264 -1.37 -15.09 7.90
C PRO A 264 -1.01 -14.04 8.97
N PRO A 265 -1.23 -12.74 8.69
CA PRO A 265 -0.88 -11.68 9.62
C PRO A 265 -1.64 -11.81 10.94
N PHE A 266 -0.98 -11.48 12.05
CA PHE A 266 -1.63 -11.29 13.35
C PHE A 266 -2.41 -9.97 13.34
N LEU A 267 -3.61 -9.97 13.92
CA LEU A 267 -4.45 -8.78 14.03
C LEU A 267 -4.54 -8.31 15.49
N MET A 268 -4.24 -7.04 15.70
CA MET A 268 -4.55 -6.30 16.91
C MET A 268 -5.56 -5.20 16.60
N VAL A 269 -6.74 -5.24 17.20
CA VAL A 269 -7.78 -4.21 17.05
C VAL A 269 -7.86 -3.36 18.32
N GLN A 270 -7.71 -2.04 18.17
CA GLN A 270 -7.65 -1.10 19.28
C GLN A 270 -8.99 -1.01 20.06
N ASN A 271 -10.13 -1.13 19.37
CA ASN A 271 -11.46 -1.04 19.98
C ASN A 271 -11.99 -2.34 20.62
N GLY A 272 -11.15 -3.38 20.74
CA GLY A 272 -11.55 -4.69 21.28
C GLY A 272 -10.64 -5.30 22.36
N LYS A 273 -9.56 -4.63 22.78
CA LYS A 273 -8.59 -5.13 23.79
C LYS A 273 -8.17 -6.59 23.57
N ARG A 274 -8.07 -7.06 22.32
CA ARG A 274 -7.77 -8.47 22.05
C ARG A 274 -6.78 -8.59 20.90
N ILE A 275 -5.62 -9.16 21.22
CA ILE A 275 -4.70 -9.70 20.23
C ILE A 275 -5.32 -11.02 19.77
N VAL A 276 -5.77 -11.10 18.53
CA VAL A 276 -6.33 -12.33 17.98
C VAL A 276 -5.24 -12.96 17.10
N PRO A 277 -4.63 -14.08 17.53
CA PRO A 277 -3.78 -14.84 16.63
C PRO A 277 -4.63 -15.36 15.47
N SER A 278 -4.15 -15.14 14.25
CA SER A 278 -4.84 -15.54 13.00
C SER A 278 -4.90 -17.07 12.80
N ASN A 279 -4.35 -17.84 13.74
CA ASN A 279 -4.33 -19.28 13.69
C ASN A 279 -5.70 -19.89 14.04
N ASN A 280 -6.56 -19.92 13.02
CA ASN A 280 -7.52 -20.97 12.68
C ASN A 280 -8.63 -21.39 13.68
N ARG A 281 -9.87 -21.44 13.13
CA ARG A 281 -11.12 -22.10 13.60
C ARG A 281 -12.29 -21.28 14.16
N PHE A 282 -12.27 -19.94 14.19
CA PHE A 282 -13.45 -19.17 14.63
C PHE A 282 -14.08 -18.28 13.55
N ASN A 283 -15.15 -18.81 12.94
CA ASN A 283 -16.37 -18.18 12.39
C ASN A 283 -16.31 -16.82 11.67
N ARG A 284 -16.60 -16.85 10.36
CA ARG A 284 -17.25 -15.85 9.45
C ARG A 284 -16.71 -14.41 9.38
N SER A 285 -16.22 -13.80 10.46
CA SER A 285 -15.58 -12.47 10.46
C SER A 285 -14.17 -12.52 9.85
N LEU A 286 -13.49 -13.67 9.94
CA LEU A 286 -12.20 -13.92 9.29
C LEU A 286 -12.32 -14.03 7.76
N ASP A 287 -13.50 -14.28 7.20
CA ASP A 287 -13.69 -14.34 5.74
C ASP A 287 -13.42 -12.97 5.11
N LYS A 288 -13.86 -11.87 5.75
CA LYS A 288 -13.55 -10.50 5.30
C LYS A 288 -12.06 -10.15 5.41
N LEU A 289 -11.37 -10.65 6.43
CA LEU A 289 -9.91 -10.46 6.59
C LEU A 289 -9.12 -11.27 5.56
N GLY A 290 -9.56 -12.49 5.26
CA GLY A 290 -9.04 -13.32 4.18
C GLY A 290 -9.25 -12.66 2.82
N GLU A 291 -10.46 -12.14 2.57
CA GLU A 291 -10.77 -11.32 1.39
C GLU A 291 -9.88 -10.09 1.32
N MET A 292 -9.70 -9.35 2.42
CA MET A 292 -8.82 -8.18 2.48
C MET A 292 -7.38 -8.57 2.15
N HIS A 293 -6.88 -9.68 2.69
CA HIS A 293 -5.55 -10.21 2.38
C HIS A 293 -5.42 -10.61 0.90
N ILE A 294 -6.43 -11.28 0.33
CA ILE A 294 -6.47 -11.65 -1.10
C ILE A 294 -6.54 -10.41 -2.00
N HIS A 295 -7.38 -9.44 -1.66
CA HIS A 295 -7.50 -8.16 -2.37
C HIS A 295 -6.20 -7.37 -2.31
N TRP A 296 -5.58 -7.35 -1.15
CA TRP A 296 -4.30 -6.73 -0.93
C TRP A 296 -3.19 -7.42 -1.73
N LEU A 297 -3.12 -8.76 -1.72
CA LEU A 297 -2.19 -9.51 -2.57
C LEU A 297 -2.45 -9.25 -4.06
N ALA A 298 -3.71 -9.23 -4.49
CA ALA A 298 -4.09 -8.91 -5.86
C ALA A 298 -3.65 -7.49 -6.26
N ARG A 299 -3.70 -6.54 -5.33
CA ARG A 299 -3.20 -5.16 -5.50
C ARG A 299 -1.68 -5.13 -5.59
N LEU A 300 -0.96 -5.86 -4.73
CA LEU A 300 0.49 -6.02 -4.81
C LEU A 300 0.97 -6.70 -6.10
N GLU A 301 0.14 -7.56 -6.68
CA GLU A 301 0.42 -8.18 -7.97
C GLU A 301 0.06 -7.27 -9.17
N GLY A 302 -0.54 -6.11 -8.88
CA GLY A 302 -1.06 -5.18 -9.88
C GLY A 302 -2.08 -5.85 -10.79
N ARG A 303 -3.01 -6.64 -10.23
CA ARG A 303 -4.13 -7.22 -10.98
C ARG A 303 -5.17 -6.13 -11.30
N ASN A 304 -5.72 -6.16 -12.50
CA ASN A 304 -6.69 -5.17 -12.99
C ASN A 304 -8.01 -5.24 -12.18
N GLY A 305 -8.58 -4.09 -11.82
CA GLY A 305 -9.94 -3.96 -11.29
C GLY A 305 -10.11 -3.93 -9.76
N TYR A 306 -9.02 -3.98 -8.99
CA TYR A 306 -9.06 -4.08 -7.52
C TYR A 306 -8.77 -2.76 -6.78
N TRP A 307 -8.98 -1.62 -7.43
CA TRP A 307 -8.83 -0.28 -6.85
C TRP A 307 -10.15 0.35 -6.39
N LYS A 308 -11.23 -0.45 -6.30
CA LYS A 308 -12.55 0.07 -5.90
C LYS A 308 -12.54 0.63 -4.47
N ASP A 309 -13.26 1.74 -4.30
CA ASP A 309 -13.44 2.51 -3.06
C ASP A 309 -14.38 1.83 -2.02
N ASP A 310 -14.75 0.56 -2.21
CA ASP A 310 -15.85 -0.12 -1.50
C ASP A 310 -15.63 -0.35 0.01
N TRP A 311 -14.53 0.13 0.59
CA TRP A 311 -14.14 -0.18 1.98
C TRP A 311 -14.28 0.99 2.96
N ALA A 312 -14.50 2.22 2.49
CA ALA A 312 -14.81 3.35 3.38
C ALA A 312 -16.15 3.17 4.12
N ASP A 313 -17.01 2.28 3.62
CA ASP A 313 -18.37 2.06 4.11
C ASP A 313 -18.54 0.75 4.91
N VAL A 314 -17.47 0.01 5.25
CA VAL A 314 -17.60 -1.12 6.18
C VAL A 314 -17.84 -0.56 7.59
N PRO A 315 -19.04 -0.70 8.17
CA PRO A 315 -19.34 -0.08 9.45
C PRO A 315 -18.49 -0.76 10.53
N VAL A 316 -17.80 0.04 11.37
CA VAL A 316 -17.07 -0.44 12.57
C VAL A 316 -17.97 -1.34 13.45
N GLU A 317 -19.28 -1.13 13.38
CA GLU A 317 -20.31 -1.91 14.08
C GLU A 317 -20.39 -3.38 13.65
N GLU A 318 -20.01 -3.75 12.41
CA GLU A 318 -19.98 -5.16 11.97
C GLU A 318 -18.76 -5.92 12.52
N LEU A 319 -17.73 -5.22 13.01
CA LEU A 319 -16.58 -5.80 13.71
C LEU A 319 -16.78 -5.84 15.25
N SER A 320 -17.84 -5.19 15.75
CA SER A 320 -18.22 -5.19 17.16
C SER A 320 -19.16 -6.36 17.46
N LEU A 321 -18.62 -7.47 17.96
CA LEU A 321 -19.39 -8.66 18.40
C LEU A 321 -20.24 -8.45 19.67
N SER A 322 -20.64 -7.21 19.98
CA SER A 322 -21.40 -6.88 21.20
C SER A 322 -22.88 -7.30 21.14
N ARG A 323 -23.37 -7.89 20.05
CA ARG A 323 -24.79 -8.30 19.88
C ARG A 323 -25.07 -9.80 19.99
N LEU A 324 -24.15 -10.58 20.55
CA LEU A 324 -24.39 -12.00 20.88
C LEU A 324 -24.43 -12.26 22.40
N GLN A 325 -25.22 -11.46 23.13
CA GLN A 325 -25.76 -11.87 24.41
C GLN A 325 -27.27 -11.60 24.43
N LEU A 326 -28.06 -12.66 24.21
CA LEU A 326 -29.22 -13.06 25.00
C LEU A 326 -29.94 -14.20 24.27
N GLY A 327 -29.87 -15.37 24.90
CA GLY A 327 -30.46 -16.62 24.43
C GLY A 327 -30.12 -17.75 25.41
N GLN A 328 -30.36 -17.51 26.69
CA GLN A 328 -30.62 -18.54 27.70
C GLN A 328 -31.97 -18.24 28.33
#